data_AF-A0A1C3TTU8-F1
#
_entry.id   AF-A0A1C3TTU8-F1
#
_cell.length_a   1.000
_cell.length_b   1.000
_cell.length_c   1.000
_cell.angle_alpha   90.00
_cell.angle_beta   90.00
_cell.angle_gamma   90.00
#
_symmetry.space_group_name_H-M   'P 1'
#
loop_
_entity.id
_entity.type
_entity.pdbx_description
1 polymer ?
#
loop_
_entity_poly.entity_id
_entity_poly.type
_entity_poly.pdbx_seq_one_letter_code
_entity_poly.pdbx_strand_id
1 'polypeptide(L)'
;MSRKATAPKSTQAPRRTRKPVAPEAAHATTSPMLGLSLGDMARTTLFHPIPTEDELPRKRASRPRQPAQCTIGSTCHDVMVDGRWQSQEIPTLRLSGQWLAALGFVPGSKPQIAVVDGALVITVAP
;
A
#
# COMPACT_ATOMS: atom_id res chain seq x y z
N MET A 1 49.41 9.93 -6.17
CA MET A 1 48.91 9.34 -4.91
C MET A 1 47.51 8.78 -5.15
N SER A 2 47.41 7.45 -5.23
CA SER A 2 46.23 6.72 -5.70
C SER A 2 45.38 6.32 -4.50
N ARG A 3 44.13 6.81 -4.40
CA ARG A 3 43.20 6.44 -3.32
C ARG A 3 42.16 5.47 -3.89
N LYS A 4 42.40 4.18 -3.63
CA LYS A 4 41.54 3.05 -3.95
C LYS A 4 40.26 3.13 -3.09
N ALA A 5 39.09 3.10 -3.71
CA ALA A 5 37.80 3.02 -3.04
C ALA A 5 37.57 1.60 -2.53
N THR A 6 37.30 1.45 -1.22
CA THR A 6 36.98 0.18 -0.57
C THR A 6 35.47 0.08 -0.40
N ALA A 7 34.85 -0.90 -1.05
CA ALA A 7 33.42 -1.22 -0.92
C ALA A 7 33.13 -1.88 0.45
N PRO A 8 32.02 -1.55 1.14
CA PRO A 8 31.62 -2.26 2.34
C PRO A 8 30.92 -3.59 2.01
N LYS A 9 31.42 -4.63 2.68
CA LYS A 9 31.05 -6.04 2.58
C LYS A 9 29.68 -6.31 3.23
N SER A 10 28.77 -6.88 2.44
CA SER A 10 27.42 -7.31 2.86
C SER A 10 27.51 -8.51 3.82
N THR A 11 27.02 -8.34 5.06
CA THR A 11 26.91 -9.40 6.06
C THR A 11 25.53 -10.05 5.98
N GLN A 12 25.48 -11.30 5.49
CA GLN A 12 24.26 -12.12 5.50
C GLN A 12 24.04 -12.71 6.91
N ALA A 13 22.82 -12.55 7.45
CA ALA A 13 22.40 -13.13 8.72
C ALA A 13 22.03 -14.63 8.56
N PRO A 14 22.28 -15.49 9.57
CA PRO A 14 22.12 -16.93 9.43
C PRO A 14 20.64 -17.36 9.39
N ARG A 15 20.33 -18.20 8.41
CA ARG A 15 19.01 -18.81 8.12
C ARG A 15 18.75 -19.93 9.13
N ARG A 16 17.72 -19.78 9.97
CA ARG A 16 17.27 -20.81 10.95
C ARG A 16 16.75 -22.06 10.22
N THR A 17 17.49 -23.16 10.32
CA THR A 17 17.09 -24.51 9.89
C THR A 17 16.10 -25.13 10.87
N ARG A 18 14.93 -25.57 10.38
CA ARG A 18 14.00 -26.42 11.14
C ARG A 18 14.44 -27.89 10.99
N LYS A 19 14.60 -28.60 12.11
CA LYS A 19 14.81 -30.06 12.15
C LYS A 19 13.53 -30.80 11.73
N PRO A 20 13.60 -31.90 10.94
CA PRO A 20 12.45 -32.77 10.69
C PRO A 20 12.31 -33.80 11.82
N VAL A 21 11.10 -33.95 12.38
CA VAL A 21 10.73 -35.06 13.26
C VAL A 21 10.21 -36.20 12.40
N ALA A 22 10.75 -37.40 12.60
CA ALA A 22 10.42 -38.63 11.89
C ALA A 22 9.04 -39.19 12.32
N PRO A 23 8.37 -39.99 11.47
CA PRO A 23 7.01 -40.47 11.70
C PRO A 23 7.00 -41.72 12.59
N GLU A 24 6.19 -41.72 13.64
CA GLU A 24 5.89 -42.95 14.39
C GLU A 24 4.65 -43.60 13.77
N ALA A 25 4.84 -44.83 13.30
CA ALA A 25 3.82 -45.64 12.69
C ALA A 25 3.11 -46.51 13.74
N ALA A 26 1.86 -46.83 13.41
CA ALA A 26 1.08 -48.02 13.77
C ALA A 26 -0.20 -47.69 14.59
N HIS A 27 -1.37 -48.29 14.36
CA HIS A 27 -1.73 -49.51 13.64
C HIS A 27 -3.05 -49.34 12.86
N ALA A 28 -3.20 -50.16 11.82
CA ALA A 28 -4.38 -50.28 10.99
C ALA A 28 -5.53 -51.00 11.71
N THR A 29 -6.76 -50.48 11.57
CA THR A 29 -7.98 -51.30 11.62
C THR A 29 -8.83 -50.94 10.39
N THR A 30 -8.78 -51.81 9.40
CA THR A 30 -9.66 -51.83 8.22
C THR A 30 -11.01 -52.42 8.58
N SER A 31 -12.10 -51.65 8.46
CA SER A 31 -13.23 -51.99 7.58
C SER A 31 -14.36 -50.95 7.62
N PRO A 32 -15.15 -50.86 6.54
CA PRO A 32 -15.72 -49.62 6.05
C PRO A 32 -17.21 -49.50 6.41
N MET A 33 -17.59 -48.44 7.10
CA MET A 33 -18.97 -48.00 7.09
C MET A 33 -19.03 -46.52 7.43
N LEU A 34 -19.35 -45.72 6.40
CA LEU A 34 -19.83 -44.33 6.43
C LEU A 34 -19.71 -43.64 7.80
N GLY A 35 -18.51 -43.15 8.09
CA GLY A 35 -18.24 -42.31 9.24
C GLY A 35 -17.34 -41.19 8.79
N LEU A 36 -17.93 -40.06 8.38
CA LEU A 36 -17.20 -38.81 8.27
C LEU A 36 -16.68 -38.49 9.67
N SER A 37 -15.43 -38.88 9.94
CA SER A 37 -14.77 -38.54 11.19
C SER A 37 -14.64 -37.02 11.20
N LEU A 38 -15.40 -36.38 12.08
CA LEU A 38 -15.29 -34.96 12.39
C LEU A 38 -13.98 -34.76 13.17
N GLY A 39 -12.85 -34.93 12.48
CA GLY A 39 -11.54 -34.56 13.01
C GLY A 39 -11.54 -33.07 13.32
N ASP A 40 -10.81 -32.71 14.39
CA ASP A 40 -10.67 -31.36 14.95
C ASP A 40 -10.94 -30.21 13.96
N MET A 41 -12.19 -29.76 13.93
CA MET A 41 -12.62 -28.56 13.21
C MET A 41 -12.06 -27.27 13.82
N ALA A 42 -11.24 -27.36 14.87
CA ALA A 42 -10.54 -26.21 15.46
C ALA A 42 -9.54 -25.55 14.48
N ARG A 43 -9.23 -26.20 13.34
CA ARG A 43 -8.37 -25.64 12.29
C ARG A 43 -9.10 -25.27 11.00
N THR A 44 -10.40 -25.52 10.89
CA THR A 44 -11.19 -24.99 9.79
C THR A 44 -11.32 -23.50 9.99
N THR A 45 -10.62 -22.72 9.15
CA THR A 45 -10.68 -21.25 9.08
C THR A 45 -12.08 -20.71 8.72
N LEU A 46 -13.08 -21.59 8.61
CA LEU A 46 -14.48 -21.28 8.37
C LEU A 46 -15.18 -20.67 9.59
N PHE A 47 -14.62 -20.84 10.79
CA PHE A 47 -15.15 -20.29 12.03
C PHE A 47 -14.10 -19.50 12.82
N HIS A 48 -13.40 -18.58 12.15
CA HIS A 48 -12.74 -17.51 12.92
C HIS A 48 -13.83 -16.54 13.39
N PRO A 49 -14.10 -16.42 14.71
CA PRO A 49 -15.02 -15.39 15.19
C PRO A 49 -14.49 -14.03 14.75
N ILE A 50 -15.34 -13.22 14.12
CA ILE A 50 -15.01 -11.84 13.77
C ILE A 50 -14.69 -11.13 15.09
N PRO A 51 -13.47 -10.61 15.29
CA PRO A 51 -13.10 -9.95 16.53
C PRO A 51 -14.10 -8.83 16.85
N THR A 52 -14.55 -8.79 18.09
CA THR A 52 -15.47 -7.72 18.55
C THR A 52 -14.71 -6.38 18.47
N GLU A 53 -15.38 -5.25 18.22
CA GLU A 53 -14.71 -3.93 18.12
C GLU A 53 -13.82 -3.60 19.34
N ASP A 54 -14.14 -4.14 20.53
CA ASP A 54 -13.32 -4.02 21.75
C ASP A 54 -12.00 -4.82 21.70
N GLU A 55 -11.92 -5.88 20.88
CA GLU A 55 -10.73 -6.71 20.68
C GLU A 55 -9.82 -6.17 19.55
N LEU A 56 -10.33 -5.28 18.71
CA LEU A 56 -9.54 -4.64 17.66
C LEU A 56 -8.62 -3.58 18.27
N PRO A 57 -7.32 -3.55 17.90
CA PRO A 57 -6.44 -2.47 18.33
C PRO A 57 -7.05 -1.12 17.95
N ARG A 58 -7.22 -0.22 18.94
CA ARG A 58 -7.75 1.13 18.70
C ARG A 58 -7.03 1.76 17.52
N LYS A 59 -7.77 1.98 16.43
CA LYS A 59 -7.23 2.56 15.20
C LYS A 59 -6.71 3.95 15.53
N ARG A 60 -5.38 4.12 15.49
CA ARG A 60 -4.77 5.41 15.76
C ARG A 60 -5.37 6.44 14.80
N ALA A 61 -5.83 7.56 15.35
CA ALA A 61 -6.33 8.67 14.55
C ALA A 61 -5.25 9.05 13.52
N SER A 62 -5.62 9.07 12.24
CA SER A 62 -4.71 9.46 11.17
C SER A 62 -4.34 10.93 11.38
N ARG A 63 -3.06 11.22 11.62
CA ARG A 63 -2.57 12.60 11.61
C ARG A 63 -2.53 13.10 10.17
N PRO A 64 -3.01 14.31 9.87
CA PRO A 64 -2.78 14.94 8.59
C PRO A 64 -1.27 15.00 8.32
N ARG A 65 -0.81 14.42 7.21
CA ARG A 65 0.59 14.48 6.79
C ARG A 65 0.67 15.09 5.41
N GLN A 66 1.44 16.16 5.29
CA GLN A 66 1.78 16.73 4.00
C GLN A 66 2.74 15.78 3.26
N PRO A 67 2.49 15.48 1.98
CA PRO A 67 3.42 14.75 1.16
C PRO A 67 4.68 15.59 0.90
N ALA A 68 5.86 14.99 1.04
CA ALA A 68 7.12 15.65 0.72
C ALA A 68 7.41 15.69 -0.79
N GLN A 69 6.81 14.78 -1.56
CA GLN A 69 6.95 14.65 -3.00
C GLN A 69 5.60 14.21 -3.60
N CYS A 70 5.31 14.66 -4.81
CA CYS A 70 4.13 14.25 -5.56
C CYS A 70 4.55 13.75 -6.94
N THR A 71 3.87 12.72 -7.43
CA THR A 71 4.10 12.17 -8.76
C THR A 71 3.21 12.87 -9.79
N ILE A 72 3.79 13.19 -10.94
CA ILE A 72 3.03 13.63 -12.12
C ILE A 72 2.55 12.37 -12.85
N GLY A 73 1.23 12.23 -12.93
CA GLY A 73 0.59 11.27 -13.84
C GLY A 73 0.23 11.95 -15.16
N SER A 74 -0.58 11.29 -15.97
CA SER A 74 -1.06 11.84 -17.22
C SER A 74 -2.50 11.47 -17.53
N THR A 75 -3.15 12.31 -18.33
CA THR A 75 -4.48 12.08 -18.88
C THR A 75 -4.42 12.26 -20.40
N CYS A 76 -4.95 11.29 -21.14
CA CYS A 76 -4.98 11.37 -22.60
C CYS A 76 -6.32 11.95 -23.07
N HIS A 77 -6.24 12.89 -24.00
CA HIS A 77 -7.40 13.46 -24.67
C HIS A 77 -7.24 13.28 -26.18
N ASP A 78 -8.31 12.88 -26.86
CA ASP A 78 -8.30 12.82 -28.31
C ASP A 78 -8.58 14.23 -28.86
N VAL A 79 -7.67 14.70 -29.72
CA VAL A 79 -7.73 16.01 -30.36
C VAL A 79 -7.71 15.82 -31.86
N MET A 80 -8.56 16.56 -32.57
CA MET A 80 -8.54 16.57 -34.03
C MET A 80 -7.43 17.52 -34.52
N VAL A 81 -6.45 16.98 -35.24
CA VAL A 81 -5.36 17.75 -35.84
C VAL A 81 -5.29 17.36 -37.31
N ASP A 82 -5.46 18.34 -38.21
CA ASP A 82 -5.46 18.15 -39.66
C ASP A 82 -6.45 17.07 -40.16
N GLY A 83 -7.63 17.01 -39.55
CA GLY A 83 -8.69 16.05 -39.91
C GLY A 83 -8.42 14.61 -39.44
N ARG A 84 -7.41 14.39 -38.60
CA ARG A 84 -7.14 13.09 -37.94
C ARG A 84 -7.21 13.23 -36.42
N TRP A 85 -7.79 12.22 -35.77
CA TRP A 85 -7.76 12.11 -34.32
C TRP A 85 -6.35 11.72 -33.87
N GLN A 86 -5.79 12.49 -32.94
CA GLN A 86 -4.52 12.21 -32.29
C GLN A 86 -4.73 12.23 -30.77
N SER A 87 -4.18 11.26 -30.05
CA SER A 87 -4.22 11.25 -28.60
C SER A 87 -3.12 12.16 -28.05
N GLN A 88 -3.51 13.20 -27.34
CA GLN A 88 -2.63 14.14 -26.66
C GLN A 88 -2.53 13.80 -25.18
N GLU A 89 -1.31 13.60 -24.69
CA GLU A 89 -1.04 13.36 -23.27
C GLU A 89 -0.88 14.69 -22.52
N ILE A 90 -1.64 14.87 -21.44
CA ILE A 90 -1.61 16.05 -20.60
C ILE A 90 -1.09 15.66 -19.21
N PRO A 91 -0.03 16.31 -18.69
CA PRO A 91 0.49 16.02 -17.36
C PRO A 91 -0.52 16.42 -16.28
N THR A 92 -0.73 15.54 -15.31
CA THR A 92 -1.68 15.75 -14.22
C THR A 92 -1.00 15.59 -12.87
N LEU A 93 -1.14 16.60 -12.00
CA LEU A 93 -0.69 16.57 -10.62
C LEU A 93 -1.90 16.52 -9.67
N ARG A 94 -1.98 15.49 -8.81
CA ARG A 94 -3.09 15.31 -7.88
C ARG A 94 -2.68 15.61 -6.44
N LEU A 95 -3.25 16.66 -5.85
CA LEU A 95 -3.09 17.01 -4.44
C LEU A 95 -4.35 16.62 -3.66
N SER A 96 -4.19 15.83 -2.60
CA SER A 96 -5.32 15.42 -1.75
C SER A 96 -4.88 15.06 -0.33
N GLY A 97 -5.82 15.15 0.62
CA GLY A 97 -5.63 14.67 1.98
C GLY A 97 -6.00 15.71 3.04
N GLN A 98 -6.11 15.25 4.29
CA GLN A 98 -6.49 16.08 5.44
C GLN A 98 -5.50 17.23 5.71
N TRP A 99 -4.27 17.16 5.19
CA TRP A 99 -3.28 18.22 5.36
C TRP A 99 -3.64 19.49 4.58
N LEU A 100 -4.33 19.37 3.43
CA LEU A 100 -4.87 20.54 2.71
C LEU A 100 -5.95 21.24 3.54
N ALA A 101 -6.84 20.47 4.17
CA ALA A 101 -7.84 21.02 5.08
C ALA A 101 -7.18 21.71 6.29
N ALA A 102 -6.11 21.13 6.84
CA ALA A 102 -5.34 21.74 7.92
C ALA A 102 -4.64 23.06 7.52
N LEU A 103 -4.32 23.24 6.23
CA LEU A 103 -3.82 24.50 5.69
C LEU A 103 -4.92 25.53 5.39
N GLY A 104 -6.20 25.18 5.56
CA GLY A 104 -7.34 26.08 5.35
C GLY A 104 -8.05 25.93 4.00
N PHE A 105 -7.67 24.96 3.17
CA PHE A 105 -8.41 24.69 1.94
C PHE A 105 -9.76 24.03 2.27
N VAL A 106 -10.85 24.64 1.80
CA VAL A 106 -12.21 24.15 2.01
C VAL A 106 -12.89 23.79 0.69
N PRO A 107 -13.81 22.80 0.66
CA PRO A 107 -14.59 22.52 -0.52
C PRO A 107 -15.30 23.78 -1.05
N GLY A 108 -15.25 24.00 -2.36
CA GLY A 108 -15.83 25.19 -2.99
C GLY A 108 -14.96 26.45 -2.93
N SER A 109 -13.84 26.43 -2.21
CA SER A 109 -12.85 27.53 -2.28
C SER A 109 -12.16 27.58 -3.64
N LYS A 110 -11.71 28.78 -4.03
CA LYS A 110 -10.94 29.03 -5.24
C LYS A 110 -9.52 29.43 -4.84
N PRO A 111 -8.56 28.49 -4.76
CA PRO A 111 -7.21 28.84 -4.36
C PRO A 111 -6.52 29.71 -5.40
N GLN A 112 -5.60 30.55 -4.95
CA GLN A 112 -4.75 31.33 -5.83
C GLN A 112 -3.58 30.44 -6.29
N ILE A 113 -3.31 30.47 -7.60
CA ILE A 113 -2.24 29.69 -8.22
C ILE A 113 -1.33 30.66 -8.96
N ALA A 114 -0.03 30.60 -8.65
CA ALA A 114 0.98 31.42 -9.29
C ALA A 114 2.24 30.61 -9.59
N VAL A 115 3.01 31.04 -10.58
CA VAL A 115 4.38 30.56 -10.80
C VAL A 115 5.33 31.66 -10.35
N VAL A 116 6.16 31.36 -9.35
CA VAL A 116 7.12 32.30 -8.75
C VAL A 116 8.48 31.63 -8.76
N ASP A 117 9.47 32.22 -9.41
CA ASP A 117 10.84 31.68 -9.53
C ASP A 117 10.90 30.23 -10.03
N GLY A 118 10.00 29.87 -10.94
CA GLY A 118 9.87 28.51 -11.48
C GLY A 118 9.18 27.50 -10.55
N ALA A 119 8.74 27.92 -9.36
CA ALA A 119 7.94 27.12 -8.45
C ALA A 119 6.45 27.39 -8.63
N LEU A 120 5.64 26.32 -8.65
CA LEU A 120 4.19 26.41 -8.59
C LEU A 120 3.77 26.66 -7.12
N VAL A 121 3.22 27.83 -6.86
CA VAL A 121 2.73 28.25 -5.54
C VAL A 121 1.20 28.19 -5.54
N ILE A 122 0.64 27.50 -4.55
CA ILE A 122 -0.81 27.37 -4.36
C ILE A 122 -1.14 27.87 -2.96
N THR A 123 -1.97 28.90 -2.88
CA THR A 123 -2.36 29.51 -1.60
C THR A 123 -3.88 29.53 -1.43
N VAL A 124 -4.32 29.52 -0.18
CA VAL A 124 -5.74 29.74 0.16
C VAL A 124 -6.06 31.19 -0.17
N ALA A 125 -7.17 31.43 -0.89
CA ALA A 125 -7.65 32.78 -1.10
C ALA A 125 -8.08 33.41 0.24
N PRO A 126 -7.85 34.73 0.43
CA PRO A 126 -8.26 35.42 1.65
C PRO A 126 -9.77 35.34 1.91
#